data_AF-A0A6P8WQV6-F1
#
_entry.id   AF-A0A6P8WQV6-F1
#
_cell.length_a   1.000
_cell.length_b   1.000
_cell.length_c   1.000
_cell.angle_alpha   90.00
_cell.angle_beta   90.00
_cell.angle_gamma   90.00
#
_symmetry.space_group_name_H-M   'P 1'
#
loop_
_entity.id
_entity.type
_entity.pdbx_description
1 polymer ?
#
loop_
_entity_poly.entity_id
_entity_poly.type
_entity_poly.pdbx_seq_one_letter_code
_entity_poly.pdbx_strand_id
1 'polypeptide(L)'
;MSQPVKKCATESIEESYNRHMPIAAKIQADFDKALKEIFADMSPECLEPFAAILLEHENTVMNKETLIERISSKMGQVLPQINESFFVANDVGKKLITLEVLKEKFEPYKGTSWNVHKLTPEERTRPVRMRLMDSSIRFIEHQLKSQEKKIEEAMAKTKANRELIQNIQNDRVKLYALMQQQSSFYKEIKPKLLDQHKKLIEKEEEELK
;
A
#
# COMPACT_ATOMS: atom_id res chain seq x y z
N MET A 1 -32.29 -6.15 9.75
CA MET A 1 -32.17 -5.34 10.99
C MET A 1 -30.76 -4.75 11.00
N SER A 2 -30.58 -3.54 10.46
CA SER A 2 -29.28 -2.87 10.40
C SER A 2 -29.03 -2.18 11.75
N GLN A 3 -28.08 -2.69 12.54
CA GLN A 3 -27.70 -2.03 13.78
C GLN A 3 -26.91 -0.75 13.47
N PRO A 4 -27.16 0.36 14.18
CA PRO A 4 -26.43 1.59 13.98
C PRO A 4 -24.99 1.39 14.43
N VAL A 5 -24.04 1.51 13.49
CA VAL A 5 -22.61 1.55 13.77
C VAL A 5 -22.37 2.77 14.67
N LYS A 6 -22.11 2.53 15.96
CA LYS A 6 -21.64 3.58 16.88
C LYS A 6 -20.39 4.18 16.25
N LYS A 7 -20.42 5.50 15.99
CA LYS A 7 -19.26 6.26 15.54
C LYS A 7 -18.10 5.97 16.49
N CYS A 8 -17.10 5.25 15.97
CA CYS A 8 -15.85 5.01 16.66
C CYS A 8 -15.20 6.37 16.88
N ALA A 9 -14.88 6.68 18.14
CA ALA A 9 -14.14 7.89 18.48
C ALA A 9 -12.84 7.91 17.66
N THR A 10 -12.58 9.05 17.03
CA THR A 10 -11.44 9.36 16.18
C THR A 10 -10.20 9.59 17.04
N GLU A 11 -9.83 8.63 17.88
CA GLU A 11 -8.55 8.65 18.58
C GLU A 11 -7.50 8.03 17.65
N SER A 12 -6.34 8.66 17.53
CA SER A 12 -5.25 8.13 16.69
C SER A 12 -4.78 6.79 17.25
N ILE A 13 -4.39 5.86 16.37
CA ILE A 13 -3.80 4.57 16.78
C ILE A 13 -2.59 4.80 17.68
N GLU A 14 -1.83 5.87 17.43
CA GLU A 14 -0.66 6.25 18.23
C GLU A 14 -1.04 6.74 19.63
N GLU A 15 -2.15 7.47 19.76
CA GLU A 15 -2.64 7.96 21.05
C GLU A 15 -3.12 6.80 21.94
N SER A 16 -3.89 5.87 21.37
CA SER A 16 -4.30 4.62 22.04
C SER A 16 -3.07 3.79 22.43
N TYR A 17 -2.09 3.65 21.53
CA TYR A 17 -0.84 2.94 21.84
C TYR A 17 -0.09 3.55 23.02
N ASN A 18 0.09 4.88 23.00
CA ASN A 18 0.78 5.61 24.06
C ASN A 18 0.06 5.50 25.41
N ARG A 19 -1.27 5.51 25.43
CA ARG A 19 -2.08 5.29 26.63
C ARG A 19 -1.82 3.92 27.27
N HIS A 20 -1.62 2.88 26.45
CA HIS A 20 -1.44 1.50 26.91
C HIS A 20 0.00 1.11 27.20
N MET A 21 0.98 1.96 26.88
CA MET A 21 2.41 1.73 27.19
C MET A 21 2.69 1.26 28.63
N PRO A 22 2.04 1.81 29.68
CA PRO A 22 2.31 1.40 31.06
C PRO A 22 1.85 -0.04 31.39
N ILE A 23 0.98 -0.64 30.59
CA ILE A 23 0.37 -1.94 30.90
C ILE A 23 1.40 -3.06 30.94
N ALA A 24 2.39 -3.01 30.04
CA ALA A 24 3.45 -3.99 29.96
C ALA A 24 4.29 -4.01 31.24
N ALA A 25 4.71 -2.83 31.71
CA ALA A 25 5.49 -2.69 32.93
C ALA A 25 4.70 -3.13 34.17
N LYS A 26 3.39 -2.81 34.23
CA LYS A 26 2.52 -3.25 35.31
C LYS A 26 2.41 -4.77 35.37
N ILE A 27 2.12 -5.42 34.24
CA ILE A 27 1.98 -6.88 34.17
C ILE A 27 3.31 -7.55 34.53
N GLN A 28 4.44 -7.03 34.03
CA GLN A 28 5.76 -7.56 34.40
C GLN A 28 6.01 -7.49 35.91
N ALA A 29 5.69 -6.35 36.54
CA ALA A 29 5.83 -6.18 37.98
C ALA A 29 4.90 -7.12 38.78
N ASP A 30 3.67 -7.34 38.31
CA ASP A 30 2.74 -8.29 38.93
C ASP A 30 3.26 -9.73 38.83
N PHE A 31 3.86 -10.11 37.70
CA PHE A 31 4.54 -11.42 37.54
C PHE A 31 5.75 -11.55 38.46
N ASP A 32 6.61 -10.53 38.54
CA ASP A 32 7.78 -10.56 39.41
C ASP A 32 7.40 -10.65 40.89
N LYS A 33 6.30 -10.00 41.27
CA LYS A 33 5.73 -10.13 42.62
C LYS A 33 5.22 -11.55 42.88
N ALA A 34 4.44 -12.12 41.96
CA ALA A 34 3.95 -13.48 42.08
C ALA A 34 5.10 -14.49 42.20
N LEU A 35 6.17 -14.33 41.41
CA LEU A 35 7.36 -15.20 41.47
C LEU A 35 8.06 -15.16 42.83
N LYS A 36 8.08 -14.01 43.50
CA LYS A 36 8.63 -13.88 44.86
C LYS A 36 7.76 -14.55 45.91
N GLU A 37 6.45 -14.57 45.70
CA GLU A 37 5.48 -15.17 46.62
C GLU A 37 5.40 -16.71 46.49
N ILE A 38 5.85 -17.31 45.38
CA ILE A 38 5.86 -18.79 45.17
C ILE A 38 6.51 -19.55 46.32
N PHE A 39 7.55 -18.99 46.93
CA PHE A 39 8.33 -19.64 47.97
C PHE A 39 7.99 -19.16 49.39
N ALA A 40 6.99 -18.27 49.53
CA ALA A 40 6.60 -17.74 50.83
C ALA A 40 6.01 -18.83 51.75
N ASP A 41 5.36 -19.84 51.17
CA ASP A 41 4.71 -20.93 51.90
C ASP A 41 5.63 -22.13 52.18
N MET A 42 6.89 -22.11 51.73
CA MET A 42 7.84 -23.18 52.05
C MET A 42 8.26 -23.12 53.52
N SER A 43 7.83 -24.12 54.29
CA SER A 43 8.22 -24.30 55.69
C SER A 43 9.14 -25.51 55.88
N PRO A 44 9.91 -25.56 56.98
CA PRO A 44 10.73 -26.73 57.31
C PRO A 44 9.96 -28.05 57.35
N GLU A 45 8.66 -27.99 57.64
CA GLU A 45 7.74 -29.14 57.68
C GLU A 45 7.62 -29.81 56.30
N CYS A 46 7.69 -29.03 55.21
CA CYS A 46 7.67 -29.56 53.84
C CYS A 46 8.87 -30.48 53.55
N LEU A 47 9.95 -30.36 54.34
CA LEU A 47 11.17 -31.12 54.18
C LEU A 47 11.31 -32.31 55.14
N GLU A 48 10.35 -32.51 56.05
CA GLU A 48 10.35 -33.62 57.03
C GLU A 48 10.46 -35.00 56.37
N PRO A 49 9.70 -35.33 55.32
CA PRO A 49 9.79 -36.65 54.68
C PRO A 49 11.19 -36.92 54.11
N PHE A 50 11.83 -35.89 53.55
CA PHE A 50 13.17 -36.01 52.98
C PHE A 50 14.24 -36.14 54.07
N ALA A 51 14.08 -35.44 55.18
CA ALA A 51 14.97 -35.54 56.33
C ALA A 51 14.94 -36.94 56.95
N ALA A 52 13.75 -37.55 57.06
CA ALA A 52 13.58 -38.90 57.59
C ALA A 52 14.32 -39.94 56.73
N ILE A 53 14.18 -39.85 55.40
CA ILE A 53 14.86 -40.75 54.43
C ILE A 53 16.38 -40.62 54.55
N LEU A 54 16.91 -39.40 54.62
CA LEU A 54 18.37 -39.17 54.73
C LEU A 54 18.94 -39.67 56.06
N LEU A 55 18.17 -39.56 57.14
CA LEU A 55 18.59 -40.08 58.44
C LEU A 55 18.59 -41.61 58.45
N GLU A 56 17.58 -42.25 57.86
CA GLU A 56 17.45 -43.71 57.84
C GLU A 56 18.48 -44.40 56.94
N HIS A 57 18.78 -43.84 55.76
CA HIS A 57 19.66 -44.48 54.79
C HIS A 57 21.11 -44.00 54.81
N GLU A 58 21.35 -42.74 55.18
CA GLU A 58 22.67 -42.10 55.09
C GLU A 58 23.17 -41.57 56.44
N ASN A 59 22.42 -41.78 57.53
CA ASN A 59 22.73 -41.34 58.88
C ASN A 59 23.08 -39.83 58.95
N THR A 60 22.48 -39.04 58.07
CA THR A 60 22.81 -37.63 57.83
C THR A 60 21.69 -36.72 58.32
N VAL A 61 22.02 -35.70 59.12
CA VAL A 61 21.05 -34.73 59.63
C VAL A 61 20.95 -33.55 58.66
N MET A 62 19.78 -33.37 58.05
CA MET A 62 19.53 -32.26 57.13
C MET A 62 19.09 -31.00 57.88
N ASN A 63 19.79 -29.88 57.65
CA ASN A 63 19.37 -28.56 58.15
C ASN A 63 18.30 -27.97 57.21
N LYS A 64 17.03 -28.12 57.61
CA LYS A 64 15.84 -27.75 56.81
C LYS A 64 15.73 -26.24 56.58
N GLU A 65 15.99 -25.44 57.61
CA GLU A 65 15.88 -23.97 57.56
C GLU A 65 16.89 -23.38 56.57
N THR A 66 18.16 -23.74 56.69
CA THR A 66 19.21 -23.25 55.78
C THR A 66 19.00 -23.73 54.34
N LEU A 67 18.44 -24.92 54.13
CA LEU A 67 18.12 -25.42 52.79
C LEU A 67 16.99 -24.61 52.15
N ILE A 68 15.93 -24.31 52.90
CA ILE A 68 14.82 -23.47 52.43
C ILE A 68 15.32 -22.07 52.10
N GLU A 69 16.07 -21.43 53.00
CA GLU A 69 16.65 -20.11 52.74
C GLU A 69 17.52 -20.10 51.49
N ARG A 70 18.33 -21.14 51.28
CA ARG A 70 19.18 -21.27 50.09
C ARG A 70 18.36 -21.45 48.82
N ILE A 71 17.30 -22.27 48.85
CA ILE A 71 16.40 -22.48 47.71
C ILE A 71 15.67 -21.18 47.39
N SER A 72 15.04 -20.56 48.38
CA SER A 72 14.30 -19.30 48.22
C SER A 72 15.20 -18.17 47.71
N SER A 73 16.42 -18.05 48.23
CA SER A 73 17.40 -17.07 47.76
C SER A 73 17.84 -17.33 46.32
N LYS A 74 18.19 -18.58 45.98
CA LYS A 74 18.64 -18.94 44.64
C LYS A 74 17.53 -18.81 43.61
N MET A 75 16.33 -19.33 43.90
CA MET A 75 15.19 -19.23 42.99
C MET A 75 14.66 -17.80 42.87
N GLY A 76 14.70 -17.03 43.96
CA GLY A 76 14.38 -15.61 43.95
C GLY A 76 15.31 -14.77 43.07
N GLN A 77 16.53 -15.24 42.78
CA GLN A 77 17.44 -14.62 41.81
C GLN A 77 17.24 -15.14 40.38
N VAL A 78 17.05 -16.45 40.21
CA VAL A 78 17.00 -17.09 38.89
C VAL A 78 15.66 -16.85 38.18
N LEU A 79 14.53 -16.96 38.88
CA LEU A 79 13.21 -16.85 38.24
C LEU A 79 12.93 -15.47 37.64
N PRO A 80 13.27 -14.34 38.28
CA PRO A 80 13.11 -13.02 37.65
C PRO A 80 13.92 -12.87 36.37
N GLN A 81 15.14 -13.42 36.31
CA GLN A 81 15.98 -13.37 35.11
C GLN A 81 15.36 -14.17 33.96
N ILE A 82 14.79 -15.34 34.25
CA ILE A 82 14.06 -16.15 33.27
C ILE A 82 12.81 -15.41 32.79
N ASN A 83 12.07 -14.78 33.72
CA ASN A 83 10.89 -14.00 33.40
C ASN A 83 11.22 -12.81 32.49
N GLU A 84 12.24 -12.02 32.85
CA GLU A 84 12.72 -10.91 32.02
C GLU A 84 13.12 -11.38 30.62
N SER A 85 13.90 -12.47 30.56
CA SER A 85 14.30 -13.08 29.28
C SER A 85 13.10 -13.51 28.44
N PHE A 86 12.05 -14.06 29.06
CA PHE A 86 10.81 -14.43 28.36
C PHE A 86 10.08 -13.20 27.81
N PHE A 87 9.94 -12.14 28.61
CA PHE A 87 9.28 -10.89 28.21
C PHE A 87 9.98 -10.24 27.02
N VAL A 88 11.31 -10.16 27.06
CA VAL A 88 12.15 -9.57 26.02
C VAL A 88 12.17 -10.45 24.76
N ALA A 89 12.47 -11.74 24.90
CA ALA A 89 12.61 -12.64 23.74
C ALA A 89 11.31 -12.82 22.94
N ASN A 90 10.16 -12.73 23.61
CA ASN A 90 8.86 -12.89 22.97
C ASN A 90 8.16 -11.56 22.65
N ASP A 91 8.81 -10.42 22.89
CA ASP A 91 8.23 -9.08 22.69
C ASP A 91 6.84 -8.96 23.34
N VAL A 92 6.71 -9.50 24.56
CA VAL A 92 5.43 -9.64 25.27
C VAL A 92 4.82 -8.27 25.53
N GLY A 93 5.66 -7.29 25.91
CA GLY A 93 5.20 -5.93 26.18
C GLY A 93 4.49 -5.30 24.97
N LYS A 94 5.10 -5.35 23.79
CA LYS A 94 4.50 -4.82 22.57
C LYS A 94 3.23 -5.58 22.17
N LYS A 95 3.21 -6.90 22.33
CA LYS A 95 2.02 -7.72 22.04
C LYS A 95 0.86 -7.38 22.96
N LEU A 96 1.11 -7.18 24.26
CA LEU A 96 0.08 -6.78 25.22
C LEU A 96 -0.53 -5.42 24.88
N ILE A 97 0.32 -4.43 24.59
CA ILE A 97 -0.13 -3.10 24.15
C ILE A 97 -0.96 -3.22 22.87
N THR A 98 -0.45 -3.97 21.88
CA THR A 98 -1.14 -4.19 20.60
C THR A 98 -2.51 -4.84 20.81
N LEU A 99 -2.62 -5.81 21.73
CA LEU A 99 -3.90 -6.47 22.02
C LEU A 99 -4.92 -5.51 22.62
N GLU A 100 -4.52 -4.61 23.54
CA GLU A 100 -5.44 -3.61 24.09
C GLU A 100 -5.87 -2.58 23.02
N VAL A 101 -4.94 -2.11 22.19
CA VAL A 101 -5.28 -1.23 21.06
C VAL A 101 -6.25 -1.90 20.09
N LEU A 102 -6.03 -3.18 19.76
CA LEU A 102 -6.93 -3.94 18.89
C LEU A 102 -8.29 -4.14 19.54
N LYS A 103 -8.35 -4.44 20.84
CA LYS A 103 -9.60 -4.60 21.58
C LYS A 103 -10.43 -3.32 21.55
N GLU A 104 -9.83 -2.14 21.78
CA GLU A 104 -10.52 -0.86 21.65
C GLU A 104 -11.01 -0.60 20.22
N LYS A 105 -10.13 -0.82 19.25
CA LYS A 105 -10.45 -0.62 17.82
C LYS A 105 -11.60 -1.50 17.35
N PHE A 106 -11.70 -2.71 17.90
CA PHE A 106 -12.71 -3.68 17.50
C PHE A 106 -13.91 -3.77 18.45
N GLU A 107 -13.94 -3.01 19.55
CA GLU A 107 -15.08 -2.96 20.50
C GLU A 107 -16.43 -2.67 19.80
N PRO A 108 -16.53 -1.81 18.76
CA PRO A 108 -17.78 -1.59 18.04
C PRO A 108 -18.33 -2.84 17.32
N TYR A 109 -17.49 -3.84 17.08
CA TYR A 109 -17.85 -5.08 16.40
C TYR A 109 -18.16 -6.22 17.37
N LYS A 110 -18.13 -5.97 18.68
CA LYS A 110 -18.41 -6.96 19.72
C LYS A 110 -19.81 -7.56 19.53
N GLY A 111 -19.87 -8.90 19.52
CA GLY A 111 -21.11 -9.66 19.26
C GLY A 111 -21.31 -10.10 17.80
N THR A 112 -20.45 -9.68 16.86
CA THR A 112 -20.44 -10.31 15.53
C THR A 112 -19.82 -11.70 15.61
N SER A 113 -20.54 -12.72 15.13
CA SER A 113 -20.11 -14.12 15.13
C SER A 113 -19.13 -14.42 13.99
N TRP A 114 -17.96 -13.77 13.99
CA TRP A 114 -16.89 -14.16 13.10
C TRP A 114 -16.17 -15.40 13.65
N ASN A 115 -16.80 -16.58 13.51
CA ASN A 115 -16.18 -17.83 13.94
C ASN A 115 -15.18 -18.32 12.87
N VAL A 116 -13.98 -17.74 12.87
CA VAL A 116 -12.88 -18.06 11.93
C VAL A 116 -12.57 -19.56 11.91
N HIS A 117 -12.77 -20.26 13.03
CA HIS A 117 -12.43 -21.68 13.17
C HIS A 117 -13.44 -22.63 12.50
N LYS A 118 -14.65 -22.15 12.21
CA LYS A 118 -15.69 -22.93 11.50
C LYS A 118 -15.74 -22.66 10.00
N LEU A 119 -14.98 -21.66 9.52
CA LEU A 119 -14.94 -21.29 8.11
C LEU A 119 -13.93 -22.16 7.36
N THR A 120 -14.29 -22.54 6.14
CA THR A 120 -13.34 -23.10 5.19
C THR A 120 -12.25 -22.08 4.84
N PRO A 121 -11.06 -22.52 4.37
CA PRO A 121 -10.03 -21.60 3.89
C PRO A 121 -10.52 -20.63 2.82
N GLU A 122 -11.43 -21.06 1.95
CA GLU A 122 -12.01 -20.21 0.91
C GLU A 122 -12.87 -19.09 1.47
N GLU A 123 -13.74 -19.39 2.43
CA GLU A 123 -14.59 -18.42 3.10
C GLU A 123 -13.76 -17.43 3.94
N ARG A 124 -12.74 -17.94 4.64
CA ARG A 124 -11.82 -17.13 5.43
C ARG A 124 -11.06 -16.11 4.57
N THR A 125 -10.67 -16.49 3.36
CA THR A 125 -9.91 -15.63 2.43
C THR A 125 -10.78 -14.80 1.49
N ARG A 126 -12.08 -15.11 1.38
CA ARG A 126 -13.01 -14.42 0.48
C ARG A 126 -13.01 -12.88 0.64
N PRO A 127 -13.06 -12.30 1.86
CA PRO A 127 -13.04 -10.84 2.00
C PRO A 127 -11.77 -10.19 1.43
N VAL A 128 -10.62 -10.85 1.59
CA VAL A 128 -9.34 -10.36 1.07
C VAL A 128 -9.33 -10.44 -0.46
N ARG A 129 -9.76 -11.57 -1.02
CA ARG A 129 -9.87 -11.76 -2.48
C ARG A 129 -10.80 -10.74 -3.12
N MET A 130 -11.96 -10.49 -2.52
CA MET A 130 -12.91 -9.48 -2.99
C MET A 130 -12.27 -8.07 -3.01
N ARG A 131 -11.59 -7.66 -1.94
CA ARG A 131 -10.90 -6.35 -1.91
C ARG A 131 -9.81 -6.22 -2.97
N LEU A 132 -9.07 -7.31 -3.24
CA LEU A 132 -8.06 -7.33 -4.29
C LEU A 132 -8.68 -7.21 -5.69
N MET A 133 -9.79 -7.91 -5.92
CA MET A 133 -10.56 -7.79 -7.16
C MET A 133 -11.10 -6.37 -7.34
N ASP A 134 -11.68 -5.76 -6.32
CA ASP A 134 -12.16 -4.37 -6.36
C ASP A 134 -11.03 -3.39 -6.71
N SER A 135 -9.83 -3.60 -6.14
CA SER A 135 -8.66 -2.78 -6.48
C SER A 135 -8.25 -2.94 -7.94
N SER A 136 -8.30 -4.17 -8.46
CA SER A 136 -7.95 -4.47 -9.84
C SER A 136 -8.96 -3.85 -10.82
N ILE A 137 -10.26 -3.93 -10.49
CA ILE A 137 -11.34 -3.30 -11.25
C ILE A 137 -11.10 -1.79 -11.33
N ARG A 138 -10.88 -1.13 -10.19
CA ARG A 138 -10.60 0.31 -10.16
C ARG A 138 -9.40 0.69 -11.02
N PHE A 139 -8.34 -0.12 -11.00
CA PHE A 139 -7.17 0.12 -11.84
C PHE A 139 -7.51 0.03 -13.33
N ILE A 140 -8.23 -1.02 -13.75
CA ILE A 140 -8.65 -1.20 -15.14
C ILE A 140 -9.55 -0.05 -15.60
N GLU A 141 -10.50 0.40 -14.75
CA GLU A 141 -11.36 1.54 -15.05
C GLU A 141 -10.55 2.82 -15.30
N HIS A 142 -9.50 3.08 -14.51
CA HIS A 142 -8.63 4.23 -14.74
C HIS A 142 -7.85 4.11 -16.04
N GLN A 143 -7.37 2.91 -16.39
CA GLN A 143 -6.70 2.67 -17.66
C GLN A 143 -7.63 2.88 -18.85
N LEU A 144 -8.87 2.37 -18.78
CA LEU A 144 -9.87 2.55 -19.83
C LEU A 144 -10.16 4.04 -20.06
N LYS A 145 -10.44 4.80 -19.00
CA LYS A 145 -10.65 6.26 -19.11
C LYS A 145 -9.45 6.99 -19.72
N SER A 146 -8.23 6.57 -19.39
CA SER A 146 -7.03 7.15 -19.99
C SER A 146 -6.91 6.83 -21.48
N GLN A 147 -7.25 5.60 -21.89
CA GLN A 147 -7.22 5.20 -23.30
C GLN A 147 -8.32 5.90 -24.11
N GLU A 148 -9.52 6.02 -23.57
CA GLU A 148 -10.63 6.77 -24.18
C GLU A 148 -10.19 8.21 -24.51
N LYS A 149 -9.61 8.90 -23.52
CA LYS A 149 -9.09 10.27 -23.74
C LYS A 149 -8.02 10.33 -24.84
N LYS A 150 -7.09 9.37 -24.88
CA LYS A 150 -6.06 9.32 -25.94
C LYS A 150 -6.66 9.09 -27.32
N ILE A 151 -7.71 8.27 -27.41
CA ILE A 151 -8.42 8.02 -28.66
C ILE A 151 -9.15 9.29 -29.11
N GLU A 152 -9.83 9.99 -28.21
CA GLU A 152 -10.46 11.28 -28.50
C GLU A 152 -9.46 12.30 -29.08
N GLU A 153 -8.30 12.45 -28.43
CA GLU A 153 -7.22 13.31 -28.90
C GLU A 153 -6.72 12.90 -30.30
N ALA A 154 -6.53 11.60 -30.53
CA ALA A 154 -6.11 11.07 -31.83
C ALA A 154 -7.16 11.27 -32.94
N MET A 155 -8.45 11.11 -32.61
CA MET A 155 -9.55 11.36 -33.54
C MET A 155 -9.63 12.83 -33.92
N ALA A 156 -9.50 13.74 -32.95
CA ALA A 156 -9.48 15.18 -33.21
C ALA A 156 -8.34 15.57 -34.15
N LYS A 157 -7.13 15.03 -33.90
CA LYS A 157 -5.96 15.24 -34.78
C LYS A 157 -6.19 14.69 -36.19
N THR A 158 -6.81 13.52 -36.31
CA THR A 158 -7.11 12.91 -37.61
C THR A 158 -8.09 13.75 -38.41
N LYS A 159 -9.12 14.31 -37.76
CA LYS A 159 -10.08 15.21 -38.40
C LYS A 159 -9.40 16.47 -38.94
N ALA A 160 -8.58 17.14 -38.12
CA ALA A 160 -7.83 18.32 -38.53
C ALA A 160 -6.89 18.03 -39.72
N ASN A 161 -6.21 16.88 -39.71
CA ASN A 161 -5.35 16.47 -40.81
C ASN A 161 -6.13 16.23 -42.11
N ARG A 162 -7.33 15.62 -42.04
CA ARG A 162 -8.18 15.42 -43.23
C ARG A 162 -8.62 16.75 -43.83
N GLU A 163 -9.02 17.70 -42.99
CA GLU A 163 -9.38 19.06 -43.43
C GLU A 163 -8.19 19.77 -44.11
N LEU A 164 -6.99 19.65 -43.53
CA LEU A 164 -5.76 20.19 -44.13
C LEU A 164 -5.47 19.59 -45.51
N ILE A 165 -5.55 18.25 -45.64
CA ILE A 165 -5.32 17.56 -46.91
C ILE A 165 -6.34 18.02 -47.96
N GLN A 166 -7.62 18.15 -47.58
CA GLN A 166 -8.67 18.61 -48.47
C GLN A 166 -8.40 20.05 -48.94
N ASN A 167 -7.96 20.94 -48.05
CA ASN A 167 -7.59 22.31 -48.42
C ASN A 167 -6.42 22.33 -49.41
N ILE A 168 -5.37 21.55 -49.15
CA ILE A 168 -4.22 21.42 -50.06
C ILE A 168 -4.67 20.90 -51.45
N GLN A 169 -5.58 19.91 -51.48
CA GLN A 169 -6.11 19.40 -52.75
C GLN A 169 -6.90 20.47 -53.51
N ASN A 170 -7.74 21.23 -52.82
CA ASN A 170 -8.50 22.33 -53.42
C ASN A 170 -7.57 23.40 -54.01
N ASP A 171 -6.54 23.79 -53.26
CA ASP A 171 -5.56 24.79 -53.71
C ASP A 171 -4.75 24.27 -54.90
N ARG A 172 -4.39 22.98 -54.90
CA ARG A 172 -3.73 22.33 -56.05
C ARG A 172 -4.59 22.43 -57.31
N VAL A 173 -5.88 22.14 -57.21
CA VAL A 173 -6.81 22.23 -58.36
C VAL A 173 -6.92 23.67 -58.88
N LYS A 174 -7.07 24.65 -57.98
CA LYS A 174 -7.12 26.07 -58.35
C LYS A 174 -5.83 26.52 -59.04
N LEU A 175 -4.67 26.13 -58.49
CA LEU A 175 -3.37 26.49 -59.06
C LEU A 175 -3.19 25.88 -60.45
N TYR A 176 -3.57 24.61 -60.64
CA TYR A 176 -3.52 23.97 -61.95
C TYR A 176 -4.40 24.69 -62.98
N ALA A 177 -5.61 25.10 -62.61
CA ALA A 177 -6.49 25.87 -63.49
C ALA A 177 -5.87 27.22 -63.89
N LEU A 178 -5.28 27.94 -62.92
CA LEU A 178 -4.62 29.22 -63.16
C LEU A 178 -3.39 29.06 -64.06
N MET A 179 -2.57 28.03 -63.83
CA MET A 179 -1.42 27.71 -64.68
C MET A 179 -1.84 27.36 -66.11
N GLN A 180 -2.93 26.60 -66.30
CA GLN A 180 -3.46 26.29 -67.63
C GLN A 180 -3.91 27.56 -68.36
N GLN A 181 -4.65 28.44 -67.67
CA GLN A 181 -5.07 29.73 -68.22
C GLN A 181 -3.87 30.62 -68.59
N GLN A 182 -2.84 30.67 -67.75
CA GLN A 182 -1.64 31.45 -68.04
C GLN A 182 -0.86 30.83 -69.21
N SER A 183 -0.78 29.50 -69.29
CA SER A 183 -0.14 28.80 -70.39
C SER A 183 -0.85 29.05 -71.73
N SER A 184 -2.19 29.00 -71.76
CA SER A 184 -2.96 29.33 -72.96
C SER A 184 -2.77 30.79 -73.36
N PHE A 185 -2.82 31.72 -72.40
CA PHE A 185 -2.54 33.14 -72.64
C PHE A 185 -1.15 33.38 -73.26
N TYR A 186 -0.11 32.74 -72.72
CA TYR A 186 1.23 32.83 -73.31
C TYR A 186 1.32 32.21 -74.70
N LYS A 187 0.66 31.07 -74.94
CA LYS A 187 0.60 30.46 -76.29
C LYS A 187 -0.05 31.39 -77.31
N GLU A 188 -1.07 32.15 -76.93
CA GLU A 188 -1.76 33.09 -77.79
C GLU A 188 -0.96 34.39 -78.04
N ILE A 189 -0.30 34.92 -77.01
CA ILE A 189 0.38 36.22 -77.09
C ILE A 189 1.80 36.12 -77.63
N LYS A 190 2.53 35.03 -77.34
CA LYS A 190 3.90 34.82 -77.83
C LYS A 190 4.06 35.04 -79.34
N PRO A 191 3.21 34.46 -80.24
CA PRO A 191 3.34 34.72 -81.67
C PRO A 191 3.05 36.17 -82.05
N LYS A 192 2.08 36.83 -81.38
CA LYS A 192 1.75 38.25 -81.61
C LYS A 192 2.91 39.17 -81.23
N LEU A 193 3.56 38.90 -80.10
CA LEU A 193 4.75 39.62 -79.65
C LEU A 193 5.92 39.45 -80.64
N LEU A 194 6.16 38.21 -81.12
CA LEU A 194 7.21 37.94 -82.09
C LEU A 194 6.95 38.65 -83.43
N ASP A 195 5.69 38.68 -83.88
CA ASP A 195 5.29 39.39 -85.10
C ASP A 195 5.45 40.91 -84.96
N GLN A 196 5.05 41.48 -83.82
CA GLN A 196 5.29 42.90 -83.52
C GLN A 196 6.78 43.23 -83.45
N HIS A 197 7.60 42.36 -82.85
CA HIS A 197 9.04 42.56 -82.77
C HIS A 197 9.70 42.52 -84.15
N LYS A 198 9.31 41.58 -85.03
CA LYS A 198 9.76 41.55 -86.43
C LYS A 198 9.42 42.83 -87.17
N LYS A 199 8.17 43.31 -87.05
CA LYS A 199 7.72 44.56 -87.68
C LYS A 199 8.48 45.80 -87.19
N LEU A 200 8.96 45.79 -85.95
CA LEU A 200 9.79 46.88 -85.42
C LEU A 200 11.21 46.82 -86.00
N ILE A 201 11.82 45.64 -86.09
CA ILE A 201 13.14 45.45 -86.72
C ILE A 201 13.09 45.83 -88.21
N GLU A 202 12.06 45.39 -88.94
CA GLU A 202 11.87 45.72 -90.36
C GLU A 202 11.71 47.25 -90.58
N LYS A 203 11.05 47.96 -89.66
CA LYS A 203 10.94 49.42 -89.71
C LYS A 203 12.25 50.13 -89.42
N GLU A 204 13.02 49.66 -88.44
CA GLU A 204 14.36 50.22 -88.16
C GLU A 204 15.32 50.00 -89.35
N GLU A 205 15.23 48.86 -90.04
CA GLU A 205 16.01 48.59 -91.25
C GLU A 205 15.58 49.42 -92.48
N GLU A 206 14.31 49.81 -92.56
CA GLU A 206 13.81 50.75 -93.59
C GLU A 206 14.22 52.21 -93.32
N GLU A 207 14.33 52.64 -92.06
CA GLU A 207 14.81 53.98 -91.68
C GLU A 207 16.33 54.15 -91.83
N LEU A 208 17.08 53.04 -91.99
CA LEU A 208 18.54 53.01 -92.18
C LEU A 208 18.98 52.94 -93.66
N LYS A 209 18.04 52.92 -94.62
CA LYS A 209 18.30 52.95 -96.07
C LYS A 209 17.95 54.31 -96.68
#